data_AF-A0A3C0I9M0-F1
#
_entry.id   AF-A0A3C0I9M0-F1
#
_cell.length_a   1.000
_cell.length_b   1.000
_cell.length_c   1.000
_cell.angle_alpha   90.00
_cell.angle_beta   90.00
_cell.angle_gamma   90.00
#
_symmetry.space_group_name_H-M   'P 1'
#
loop_
_entity.id
_entity.type
_entity.pdbx_description
1 polymer ?
#
loop_
_entity_poly.entity_id
_entity_poly.type
_entity_poly.pdbx_seq_one_letter_code
_entity_poly.pdbx_strand_id
1 'polypeptide(L)'
;MSIKSKISQILQHLAAGMYEKEEALRLSLLAAIAGESIFLLGPPGVAKSLVARKLKFAFAEGNSFEYLMNKFSTPDEIFGPVSIKKLKDEDKYERLTDRYLPGANIVFLDEIWKAGPAIQNALLTVLNEKIYRNGEQEVAVNIRAILSASNEVPLQADGVDALWDRFLIRYLMQEVRTPLNFIKMITATDNLYTDNVPTELKITEAELQAWAEAIQQVEVPAEVSNCLQVLKYQLEQYNDKQKDAENKVMVFDRRWKKIVHLLRTSAFLNERTQVDLMDCFLVLHCLWARPQQIEPLQQILVDIVRKHGYSLQINLTNLKKEIEAFEEEVEAEVKVKHKVFKDELLPVETDYFELLNAQQYFDGCLVKKAEFARLSTEEYNSISLYDKQFALTNRVNARLAAQENSLEINYNSQILPIALRTQKVEKTATIFKKPHPIVQAHWDERRQLLADYIAQQRQFLEQERPGELHDLKNNLFVPPQFSEIVEANIQEVTKNLEGLALRLEKLVFLYEAVQVG
;
A
#
# COMPACT_ATOMS: atom_id res chain seq x y z
N MET A 1 7.16 31.46 13.44
CA MET A 1 6.02 30.53 13.37
C MET A 1 6.40 29.42 12.40
N SER A 2 6.08 28.17 12.71
CA SER A 2 6.35 27.04 11.79
C SER A 2 5.47 27.18 10.52
N ILE A 3 5.96 26.72 9.37
CA ILE A 3 5.23 26.72 8.10
C ILE A 3 3.95 25.90 8.25
N LYS A 4 4.05 24.69 8.82
CA LYS A 4 2.91 23.79 9.07
C LYS A 4 1.86 24.48 9.93
N SER A 5 2.28 25.15 11.01
CA SER A 5 1.39 25.90 11.89
C SER A 5 0.70 27.06 11.15
N LYS A 6 1.45 27.83 10.35
CA LYS A 6 0.91 28.93 9.53
C LYS A 6 -0.17 28.42 8.58
N ILE A 7 0.12 27.38 7.79
CA ILE A 7 -0.82 26.80 6.83
C ILE A 7 -2.04 26.20 7.53
N SER A 8 -1.85 25.52 8.66
CA SER A 8 -2.96 24.98 9.45
C SER A 8 -3.93 26.07 9.92
N GLN A 9 -3.41 27.19 10.42
CA GLN A 9 -4.25 28.31 10.85
C GLN A 9 -4.95 28.98 9.66
N ILE A 10 -4.27 29.19 8.52
CA ILE A 10 -4.92 29.68 7.30
C ILE A 10 -6.10 28.77 6.93
N LEU A 11 -5.89 27.45 6.87
CA LEU A 11 -6.93 26.49 6.54
C LEU A 11 -8.11 26.54 7.52
N GLN A 12 -7.86 26.70 8.82
CA GLN A 12 -8.91 26.87 9.83
C GLN A 12 -9.74 28.13 9.58
N HIS A 13 -9.10 29.27 9.32
CA HIS A 13 -9.78 30.54 9.00
C HIS A 13 -10.58 30.45 7.70
N LEU A 14 -10.03 29.81 6.66
CA LEU A 14 -10.73 29.61 5.38
C LEU A 14 -11.92 28.65 5.53
N ALA A 15 -11.78 27.58 6.29
CA ALA A 15 -12.83 26.59 6.50
C ALA A 15 -13.97 27.09 7.41
N ALA A 16 -13.78 28.17 8.18
CA ALA A 16 -14.80 28.70 9.08
C ALA A 16 -16.14 28.94 8.37
N GLY A 17 -17.22 28.32 8.86
CA GLY A 17 -18.57 28.41 8.28
C GLY A 17 -18.79 27.58 7.00
N MET A 18 -17.79 26.84 6.54
CA MET A 18 -17.95 25.83 5.48
C MET A 18 -18.01 24.44 6.09
N TYR A 19 -19.03 23.66 5.70
CA TYR A 19 -19.28 22.35 6.26
C TYR A 19 -19.03 21.26 5.22
N GLU A 20 -18.15 20.30 5.51
CA GLU A 20 -17.80 19.18 4.62
C GLU A 20 -17.20 19.65 3.28
N LYS A 21 -16.35 20.69 3.35
CA LYS A 21 -15.65 21.30 2.21
C LYS A 21 -14.17 21.58 2.51
N GLU A 22 -13.69 21.08 3.64
CA GLU A 22 -12.34 21.29 4.16
C GLU A 22 -11.30 20.66 3.23
N GLU A 23 -11.58 19.47 2.70
CA GLU A 23 -10.70 18.79 1.73
C GLU A 23 -10.60 19.56 0.42
N ALA A 24 -11.72 20.10 -0.10
CA ALA A 24 -11.69 20.97 -1.27
C ALA A 24 -10.81 22.21 -1.05
N LEU A 25 -10.88 22.85 0.12
CA LEU A 25 -10.01 23.98 0.48
C LEU A 25 -8.54 23.58 0.61
N ARG A 26 -8.26 22.46 1.29
CA ARG A 26 -6.90 21.92 1.46
C ARG A 26 -6.24 21.66 0.13
N LEU A 27 -6.92 20.94 -0.76
CA LEU A 27 -6.44 20.65 -2.12
C LEU A 27 -6.31 21.92 -2.97
N SER A 28 -7.23 22.87 -2.83
CA SER A 28 -7.15 24.16 -3.54
C SER A 28 -5.93 24.98 -3.11
N LEU A 29 -5.66 25.03 -1.80
CA LEU A 29 -4.49 25.73 -1.26
C LEU A 29 -3.19 25.03 -1.67
N LEU A 30 -3.17 23.69 -1.62
CA LEU A 30 -2.03 22.91 -2.07
C LEU A 30 -1.74 23.14 -3.56
N ALA A 31 -2.76 23.11 -4.42
CA ALA A 31 -2.61 23.43 -5.84
C ALA A 31 -2.05 24.84 -6.06
N ALA A 32 -2.59 25.83 -5.33
CA ALA A 32 -2.18 27.21 -5.43
C ALA A 32 -0.71 27.43 -5.04
N ILE A 33 -0.24 26.78 -3.97
CA ILE A 33 1.16 26.86 -3.53
C ILE A 33 2.07 26.09 -4.50
N ALA A 34 1.62 24.95 -5.02
CA ALA A 34 2.35 24.19 -6.03
C ALA A 34 2.42 24.89 -7.41
N GLY A 35 1.64 25.96 -7.63
CA GLY A 35 1.51 26.64 -8.93
C GLY A 35 0.68 25.86 -9.95
N GLU A 36 -0.07 24.87 -9.49
CA GLU A 36 -0.87 23.95 -10.28
C GLU A 36 -2.36 24.32 -10.28
N SER A 37 -3.12 23.76 -11.22
CA SER A 37 -4.55 24.03 -11.36
C SER A 37 -5.41 22.91 -10.76
N ILE A 38 -6.58 23.29 -10.26
CA ILE A 38 -7.56 22.38 -9.68
C ILE A 38 -8.91 22.53 -10.38
N PHE A 39 -9.58 21.39 -10.60
CA PHE A 39 -10.94 21.33 -11.09
C PHE A 39 -11.89 20.78 -10.03
N LEU A 40 -13.00 21.49 -9.82
CA LEU A 40 -14.07 21.16 -8.88
C LEU A 40 -15.31 20.69 -9.66
N LEU A 41 -15.56 19.38 -9.61
CA LEU A 41 -16.75 18.76 -10.18
C LEU A 41 -17.83 18.63 -9.10
N GLY A 42 -19.07 18.97 -9.38
CA GLY A 42 -20.18 18.69 -8.46
C GLY A 42 -21.46 19.39 -8.88
N PRO A 43 -22.62 19.09 -8.26
CA PRO A 43 -23.88 19.73 -8.62
C PRO A 43 -23.89 21.25 -8.31
N PRO A 44 -24.84 22.02 -8.86
CA PRO A 44 -25.01 23.42 -8.49
C PRO A 44 -25.33 23.54 -6.99
N GLY A 45 -24.85 24.61 -6.34
CA GLY A 45 -25.14 24.87 -4.93
C GLY A 45 -24.20 24.22 -3.91
N VAL A 46 -23.20 23.40 -4.31
CA VAL A 46 -22.23 22.78 -3.38
C VAL A 46 -21.06 23.69 -2.97
N ALA A 47 -21.24 25.01 -3.05
CA ALA A 47 -20.26 26.02 -2.65
C ALA A 47 -18.94 26.03 -3.44
N LYS A 48 -18.93 25.60 -4.71
CA LYS A 48 -17.74 25.62 -5.60
C LYS A 48 -17.11 27.02 -5.71
N SER A 49 -17.94 28.03 -6.01
CA SER A 49 -17.49 29.42 -6.14
C SER A 49 -17.04 30.00 -4.79
N LEU A 50 -17.60 29.52 -3.67
CA LEU A 50 -17.19 29.96 -2.33
C LEU A 50 -15.77 29.49 -1.98
N VAL A 51 -15.41 28.25 -2.33
CA VAL A 51 -14.03 27.72 -2.15
C VAL A 51 -13.03 28.65 -2.85
N ALA A 52 -13.29 28.99 -4.11
CA ALA A 52 -12.41 29.86 -4.88
C ALA A 52 -12.36 31.30 -4.33
N ARG A 53 -13.50 31.86 -3.95
CA ARG A 53 -13.58 33.21 -3.35
C ARG A 53 -12.84 33.29 -2.03
N LYS A 54 -12.91 32.25 -1.20
CA LYS A 54 -12.19 32.23 0.08
C LYS A 54 -10.69 32.03 -0.10
N LEU A 55 -10.27 31.22 -1.07
CA LEU A 55 -8.85 30.95 -1.31
C LEU A 55 -8.03 32.24 -1.51
N LYS A 56 -8.63 33.30 -2.06
CA LYS A 56 -7.93 34.59 -2.22
C LYS A 56 -7.46 35.21 -0.91
N PHE A 57 -8.16 34.96 0.19
CA PHE A 57 -7.81 35.48 1.50
C PHE A 57 -6.57 34.81 2.09
N ALA A 58 -6.11 33.69 1.52
CA ALA A 58 -4.84 33.06 1.90
C ALA A 58 -3.61 33.89 1.51
N PHE A 59 -3.74 34.82 0.54
CA PHE A 59 -2.61 35.53 -0.05
C PHE A 59 -2.68 37.03 0.24
N ALA A 60 -1.53 37.64 0.54
CA ALA A 60 -1.45 39.07 0.86
C ALA A 60 -1.77 39.95 -0.36
N GLU A 61 -1.29 39.56 -1.53
CA GLU A 61 -1.49 40.22 -2.83
C GLU A 61 -2.56 39.51 -3.67
N GLY A 62 -3.66 39.12 -3.05
CA GLY A 62 -4.70 38.31 -3.68
C GLY A 62 -5.58 39.06 -4.68
N ASN A 63 -5.07 39.37 -5.87
CA ASN A 63 -5.91 39.83 -6.99
C ASN A 63 -6.68 38.64 -7.57
N SER A 64 -8.01 38.68 -7.47
CA SER A 64 -8.89 37.62 -7.97
C SER A 64 -9.63 38.03 -9.23
N PHE A 65 -9.63 37.16 -10.25
CA PHE A 65 -10.52 37.25 -11.39
C PHE A 65 -11.56 36.12 -11.32
N GLU A 66 -12.83 36.46 -11.37
CA GLU A 66 -13.95 35.51 -11.35
C GLU A 66 -14.83 35.73 -12.57
N TYR A 67 -15.12 34.65 -13.30
CA TYR A 67 -15.96 34.72 -14.48
C TYR A 67 -16.76 33.42 -14.69
N LEU A 68 -18.05 33.58 -15.03
CA LEU A 68 -18.96 32.49 -15.36
C LEU A 68 -19.01 32.32 -16.88
N MET A 69 -18.52 31.19 -17.36
CA MET A 69 -18.44 30.89 -18.79
C MET A 69 -19.82 30.51 -19.35
N ASN A 70 -20.12 31.05 -20.52
CA ASN A 70 -21.27 30.68 -21.32
C ASN A 70 -20.87 30.54 -22.80
N LYS A 71 -21.78 30.02 -23.62
CA LYS A 71 -21.52 29.74 -25.04
C LYS A 71 -21.24 30.99 -25.89
N PHE A 72 -21.56 32.17 -25.37
CA PHE A 72 -21.39 33.47 -26.00
C PHE A 72 -20.26 34.30 -25.37
N SER A 73 -19.57 33.76 -24.36
CA SER A 73 -18.45 34.43 -23.72
C SER A 73 -17.39 34.75 -24.76
N THR A 74 -16.90 35.98 -24.73
CA THR A 74 -15.90 36.47 -25.69
C THR A 74 -14.53 36.59 -25.03
N PRO A 75 -13.43 36.48 -25.80
CA PRO A 75 -12.08 36.73 -25.28
C PRO A 75 -11.92 38.11 -24.62
N ASP A 76 -12.69 39.11 -25.07
CA ASP A 76 -12.66 40.49 -24.53
C ASP A 76 -13.11 40.58 -23.09
N GLU A 77 -14.06 39.75 -22.68
CA GLU A 77 -14.59 39.71 -21.32
C GLU A 77 -13.62 39.02 -20.34
N ILE A 78 -12.74 38.15 -20.85
CA ILE A 78 -11.86 37.29 -20.04
C ILE A 78 -10.43 37.83 -19.99
N PHE A 79 -9.91 38.25 -21.15
CA PHE A 79 -8.54 38.74 -21.30
C PHE A 79 -8.45 40.27 -21.42
N GLY A 80 -9.60 40.94 -21.48
CA GLY A 80 -9.71 42.39 -21.54
C GLY A 80 -9.97 42.92 -22.95
N PRO A 81 -10.67 44.06 -23.08
CA PRO A 81 -11.04 44.64 -24.35
C PRO A 81 -9.81 45.18 -25.08
N VAL A 82 -9.90 45.25 -26.40
CA VAL A 82 -8.86 45.89 -27.23
C VAL A 82 -8.81 47.39 -26.94
N SER A 83 -7.60 47.91 -26.75
CA SER A 83 -7.37 49.34 -26.53
C SER A 83 -7.62 50.11 -27.82
N ILE A 84 -8.75 50.82 -27.89
CA ILE A 84 -9.12 51.65 -29.04
C ILE A 84 -8.07 52.74 -29.28
N LYS A 85 -7.45 53.29 -28.22
CA LYS A 85 -6.39 54.30 -28.33
C LYS A 85 -5.16 53.74 -29.03
N LYS A 86 -4.65 52.57 -28.59
CA LYS A 86 -3.47 51.95 -29.20
C LYS A 86 -3.74 51.48 -30.63
N LEU A 87 -4.94 50.98 -30.89
CA LEU A 87 -5.33 50.59 -32.24
C LEU A 87 -5.44 51.78 -33.18
N LYS A 88 -5.98 52.92 -32.71
CA LYS A 88 -6.21 54.10 -33.55
C LYS A 88 -4.96 54.98 -33.72
N ASP A 89 -4.18 55.13 -32.67
CA ASP A 89 -3.07 56.09 -32.62
C ASP A 89 -1.70 55.43 -32.90
N GLU A 90 -1.57 54.11 -32.67
CA GLU A 90 -0.32 53.35 -32.84
C GLU A 90 -0.44 52.14 -33.79
N ASP A 91 -1.60 51.88 -34.40
CA ASP A 91 -1.90 50.68 -35.21
C ASP A 91 -1.60 49.34 -34.49
N LYS A 92 -1.61 49.32 -33.16
CA LYS A 92 -1.31 48.13 -32.35
C LYS A 92 -2.56 47.45 -31.81
N TYR A 93 -2.68 46.16 -32.06
CA TYR A 93 -3.75 45.31 -31.51
C TYR A 93 -3.38 44.81 -30.10
N GLU A 94 -3.55 45.66 -29.10
CA GLU A 94 -3.25 45.35 -27.69
C GLU A 94 -4.49 45.47 -26.79
N ARG A 95 -4.63 44.53 -25.84
CA ARG A 95 -5.72 44.45 -24.86
C ARG A 95 -5.36 45.10 -23.53
N LEU A 96 -6.37 45.63 -22.85
CA LEU A 96 -6.28 46.17 -21.49
C LEU A 96 -6.40 45.04 -20.46
N THR A 97 -5.28 44.57 -19.91
CA THR A 97 -5.22 43.30 -19.16
C THR A 97 -5.31 43.43 -17.63
N ASP A 98 -5.10 44.62 -17.06
CA ASP A 98 -4.83 44.81 -15.62
C ASP A 98 -5.94 44.32 -14.68
N ARG A 99 -7.21 44.36 -15.12
CA ARG A 99 -8.38 43.92 -14.32
C ARG A 99 -8.98 42.59 -14.79
N TYR A 100 -8.27 41.91 -15.66
CA TYR A 100 -8.71 40.68 -16.31
C TYR A 100 -7.81 39.53 -15.93
N LEU A 101 -8.06 38.36 -16.50
CA LEU A 101 -7.32 37.14 -16.21
C LEU A 101 -5.78 37.34 -16.21
N PRO A 102 -5.15 38.02 -17.19
CA PRO A 102 -3.69 38.13 -17.20
C PRO A 102 -3.11 38.98 -16.07
N GLY A 103 -3.90 39.88 -15.46
CA GLY A 103 -3.49 40.73 -14.33
C GLY A 103 -3.83 40.14 -12.96
N ALA A 104 -4.51 38.99 -12.89
CA ALA A 104 -4.93 38.37 -11.65
C ALA A 104 -3.97 37.25 -11.19
N ASN A 105 -3.88 37.08 -9.88
CA ASN A 105 -3.04 36.05 -9.27
C ASN A 105 -3.85 34.77 -9.00
N ILE A 106 -5.16 34.92 -8.80
CA ILE A 106 -6.08 33.83 -8.51
C ILE A 106 -7.25 33.93 -9.48
N VAL A 107 -7.44 32.89 -10.27
CA VAL A 107 -8.41 32.87 -11.36
C VAL A 107 -9.45 31.80 -11.07
N PHE A 108 -10.73 32.18 -11.06
CA PHE A 108 -11.86 31.28 -10.93
C PHE A 108 -12.72 31.30 -12.20
N LEU A 109 -12.83 30.16 -12.87
CA LEU A 109 -13.61 29.99 -14.09
C LEU A 109 -14.72 28.97 -13.83
N ASP A 110 -15.96 29.45 -13.73
CA ASP A 110 -17.12 28.59 -13.56
C ASP A 110 -17.70 28.17 -14.92
N GLU A 111 -18.24 26.96 -15.00
CA GLU A 111 -18.76 26.33 -16.22
C GLU A 111 -17.77 26.31 -17.40
N ILE A 112 -16.51 25.99 -17.11
CA ILE A 112 -15.39 26.06 -18.07
C ILE A 112 -15.64 25.35 -19.41
N TRP A 113 -16.45 24.28 -19.42
CA TRP A 113 -16.78 23.52 -20.63
C TRP A 113 -17.71 24.23 -21.61
N LYS A 114 -18.34 25.33 -21.19
CA LYS A 114 -19.19 26.16 -22.06
C LYS A 114 -18.39 27.22 -22.82
N ALA A 115 -17.09 27.36 -22.54
CA ALA A 115 -16.23 28.33 -23.21
C ALA A 115 -16.01 27.98 -24.69
N GLY A 116 -15.99 28.99 -25.56
CA GLY A 116 -15.70 28.82 -26.98
C GLY A 116 -14.23 28.44 -27.28
N PRO A 117 -13.92 27.90 -28.47
CA PRO A 117 -12.56 27.41 -28.81
C PRO A 117 -11.45 28.47 -28.68
N ALA A 118 -11.75 29.74 -28.99
CA ALA A 118 -10.77 30.82 -28.87
C ALA A 118 -10.32 31.04 -27.41
N ILE A 119 -11.25 30.93 -26.46
CA ILE A 119 -10.95 31.05 -25.03
C ILE A 119 -10.16 29.83 -24.56
N GLN A 120 -10.58 28.61 -24.96
CA GLN A 120 -9.89 27.38 -24.59
C GLN A 120 -8.43 27.37 -25.03
N ASN A 121 -8.15 27.78 -26.27
CA ASN A 121 -6.77 27.85 -26.80
C ASN A 121 -5.92 28.88 -26.05
N ALA A 122 -6.47 30.06 -25.76
CA ALA A 122 -5.75 31.06 -24.97
C ALA A 122 -5.48 30.56 -23.53
N LEU A 123 -6.43 29.87 -22.92
CA LEU A 123 -6.26 29.25 -21.60
C LEU A 123 -5.21 28.15 -21.60
N LEU A 124 -5.05 27.38 -22.68
CA LEU A 124 -4.00 26.38 -22.79
C LEU A 124 -2.61 27.01 -22.69
N THR A 125 -2.36 28.11 -23.40
CA THR A 125 -1.08 28.84 -23.33
C THR A 125 -0.84 29.39 -21.92
N VAL A 126 -1.86 30.01 -21.32
CA VAL A 126 -1.81 30.55 -19.95
C VAL A 126 -1.52 29.44 -18.92
N LEU A 127 -2.20 28.30 -19.01
CA LEU A 127 -2.02 27.16 -18.09
C LEU A 127 -0.67 26.46 -18.27
N ASN A 128 -0.14 26.44 -19.49
CA ASN A 128 1.07 25.71 -19.84
C ASN A 128 2.35 26.51 -19.62
N GLU A 129 2.37 27.72 -20.16
CA GLU A 129 3.56 28.56 -20.30
C GLU A 129 3.54 29.74 -19.33
N LYS A 130 2.41 29.98 -18.65
CA LYS A 130 2.20 31.19 -17.83
C LYS A 130 2.50 32.46 -18.64
N ILE A 131 2.14 32.42 -19.92
CA ILE A 131 2.29 33.51 -20.88
C ILE A 131 0.93 33.77 -21.54
N TYR A 132 0.62 35.04 -21.74
CA TYR A 132 -0.50 35.51 -22.52
C TYR A 132 0.00 36.28 -23.74
N ARG A 133 -0.46 35.91 -24.94
CA ARG A 133 -0.12 36.60 -26.19
C ARG A 133 -1.06 37.79 -26.39
N ASN A 134 -0.55 38.99 -26.13
CA ASN A 134 -1.27 40.25 -26.29
C ASN A 134 -0.85 40.95 -27.59
N GLY A 135 -1.49 40.58 -28.70
CA GLY A 135 -1.07 41.04 -30.03
C GLY A 135 0.29 40.45 -30.40
N GLU A 136 1.28 41.31 -30.64
CA GLU A 136 2.65 40.92 -30.96
C GLU A 136 3.52 40.67 -29.72
N GLN A 137 3.03 41.01 -28.52
CA GLN A 137 3.79 40.89 -27.27
C GLN A 137 3.39 39.65 -26.49
N GLU A 138 4.38 38.98 -25.92
CA GLU A 138 4.17 37.93 -24.93
C GLU A 138 4.29 38.52 -23.53
N VAL A 139 3.21 38.44 -22.76
CA VAL A 139 3.12 38.96 -21.39
C VAL A 139 3.14 37.79 -20.42
N ALA A 140 4.11 37.76 -19.51
CA ALA A 140 4.14 36.78 -18.44
C ALA A 140 2.99 37.04 -17.45
N VAL A 141 2.23 36.00 -17.11
CA VAL A 141 1.10 36.10 -16.18
C VAL A 141 1.49 35.54 -14.81
N ASN A 142 1.28 36.32 -13.74
CA ASN A 142 1.59 35.90 -12.38
C ASN A 142 0.45 35.09 -11.73
N ILE A 143 -0.07 34.09 -12.44
CA ILE A 143 -1.19 33.27 -11.96
C ILE A 143 -0.66 32.17 -11.04
N ARG A 144 -0.97 32.30 -9.76
CA ARG A 144 -0.65 31.33 -8.69
C ARG A 144 -1.61 30.15 -8.73
N ALA A 145 -2.91 30.42 -8.84
CA ALA A 145 -3.94 29.39 -8.79
C ALA A 145 -4.98 29.58 -9.89
N ILE A 146 -5.29 28.50 -10.61
CA ILE A 146 -6.46 28.43 -11.49
C ILE A 146 -7.40 27.38 -10.92
N LEU A 147 -8.57 27.86 -10.52
CA LEU A 147 -9.67 27.05 -10.05
C LEU A 147 -10.73 27.05 -11.14
N SER A 148 -11.12 25.87 -11.59
CA SER A 148 -12.24 25.75 -12.52
C SER A 148 -13.31 24.86 -11.94
N ALA A 149 -14.56 25.17 -12.25
CA ALA A 149 -15.71 24.42 -11.79
C ALA A 149 -16.61 24.07 -12.96
N SER A 150 -17.30 22.93 -12.85
CA SER A 150 -18.46 22.63 -13.69
C SER A 150 -19.33 21.58 -13.02
N ASN A 151 -20.56 21.45 -13.51
CA ASN A 151 -21.48 20.40 -13.12
C ASN A 151 -21.28 19.12 -13.94
N GLU A 152 -20.56 19.21 -15.05
CA GLU A 152 -20.41 18.12 -16.03
C GLU A 152 -18.92 17.83 -16.27
N VAL A 153 -18.64 16.60 -16.70
CA VAL A 153 -17.36 16.25 -17.32
C VAL A 153 -17.41 16.65 -18.80
N PRO A 154 -16.28 17.00 -19.42
CA PRO A 154 -16.29 17.42 -20.81
C PRO A 154 -16.78 16.28 -21.71
N LEU A 155 -17.66 16.62 -22.65
CA LEU A 155 -17.96 15.74 -23.78
C LEU A 155 -16.72 15.70 -24.68
N GLN A 156 -16.36 14.52 -25.19
CA GLN A 156 -15.22 14.35 -26.11
C GLN A 156 -15.44 15.20 -27.36
N ALA A 157 -14.85 16.39 -27.35
CA ALA A 157 -14.92 17.39 -28.40
C ALA A 157 -13.52 18.00 -28.56
N ASP A 158 -13.20 18.43 -29.78
CA ASP A 158 -11.87 18.90 -30.14
C ASP A 158 -11.37 20.01 -29.20
N GLY A 159 -10.22 19.79 -28.57
CA GLY A 159 -9.52 20.76 -27.73
C GLY A 159 -9.86 20.72 -26.24
N VAL A 160 -11.01 20.17 -25.85
CA VAL A 160 -11.45 20.14 -24.46
C VAL A 160 -10.66 19.13 -23.62
N ASP A 161 -10.28 18.00 -24.22
CA ASP A 161 -9.45 16.98 -23.58
C ASP A 161 -8.04 17.50 -23.23
N ALA A 162 -7.49 18.36 -24.09
CA ALA A 162 -6.20 18.98 -23.85
C ALA A 162 -6.26 19.90 -22.62
N LEU A 163 -7.36 20.64 -22.44
CA LEU A 163 -7.60 21.49 -21.28
C LEU A 163 -7.85 20.64 -20.02
N TRP A 164 -8.60 19.55 -20.16
CA TRP A 164 -8.88 18.61 -19.08
C TRP A 164 -7.62 17.97 -18.49
N ASP A 165 -6.63 17.67 -19.34
CA ASP A 165 -5.33 17.17 -18.90
C ASP A 165 -4.51 18.23 -18.13
N ARG A 166 -4.79 19.53 -18.34
CA ARG A 166 -4.04 20.61 -17.66
C ARG A 166 -4.43 20.78 -16.22
N PHE A 167 -5.64 20.36 -15.83
CA PHE A 167 -6.04 20.30 -14.43
C PHE A 167 -5.35 19.11 -13.76
N LEU A 168 -4.37 19.43 -12.90
CA LEU A 168 -3.64 18.40 -12.17
C LEU A 168 -4.54 17.75 -11.14
N ILE A 169 -5.16 18.56 -10.28
CA ILE A 169 -6.04 18.07 -9.22
C ILE A 169 -7.47 18.11 -9.71
N ARG A 170 -8.20 17.01 -9.50
CA ARG A 170 -9.62 16.88 -9.78
C ARG A 170 -10.32 16.44 -8.51
N TYR A 171 -11.29 17.22 -8.07
CA TYR A 171 -12.03 16.95 -6.84
C TYR A 171 -13.54 16.90 -7.10
N LEU A 172 -14.17 15.83 -6.60
CA LEU A 172 -15.61 15.64 -6.67
C LEU A 172 -16.26 16.20 -5.41
N MET A 173 -16.83 17.40 -5.51
CA MET A 173 -17.62 18.03 -4.46
C MET A 173 -19.01 17.43 -4.37
N GLN A 174 -19.40 17.05 -3.17
CA GLN A 174 -20.70 16.49 -2.84
C GLN A 174 -21.51 17.45 -1.97
N GLU A 175 -22.81 17.20 -1.86
CA GLU A 175 -23.67 17.90 -0.90
C GLU A 175 -23.32 17.55 0.55
N VAL A 176 -23.76 18.37 1.50
CA VAL A 176 -23.57 18.10 2.93
C VAL A 176 -24.39 16.88 3.31
N ARG A 177 -23.74 15.83 3.82
CA ARG A 177 -24.37 14.55 4.16
C ARG A 177 -24.70 14.43 5.65
N THR A 178 -23.90 15.04 6.52
CA THR A 178 -24.08 14.89 7.98
C THR A 178 -25.25 15.77 8.45
N PRO A 179 -26.29 15.21 9.10
CA PRO A 179 -27.47 15.97 9.51
C PRO A 179 -27.14 17.15 10.43
N LEU A 180 -26.20 16.99 11.37
CA LEU A 180 -25.78 18.06 12.27
C LEU A 180 -25.10 19.22 11.53
N ASN A 181 -24.24 18.90 10.55
CA ASN A 181 -23.58 19.91 9.72
C ASN A 181 -24.60 20.65 8.85
N PHE A 182 -25.60 19.94 8.33
CA PHE A 182 -26.70 20.55 7.59
C PHE A 182 -27.49 21.55 8.45
N ILE A 183 -27.87 21.17 9.69
CA ILE A 183 -28.57 22.09 10.61
C ILE A 183 -27.71 23.32 10.92
N LYS A 184 -26.43 23.13 11.20
CA LYS A 184 -25.50 24.26 11.46
C LYS A 184 -25.37 25.17 10.24
N MET A 185 -25.32 24.61 9.03
CA MET A 185 -25.24 25.37 7.78
C MET A 185 -26.49 26.24 7.56
N ILE A 186 -27.69 25.69 7.75
CA ILE A 186 -28.94 26.43 7.50
C ILE A 186 -29.26 27.47 8.60
N THR A 187 -28.72 27.29 9.80
CA THR A 187 -28.92 28.20 10.94
C THR A 187 -27.81 29.23 11.09
N ALA A 188 -26.68 29.07 10.40
CA ALA A 188 -25.58 30.02 10.43
C ALA A 188 -26.02 31.37 9.84
N THR A 189 -25.64 32.45 10.53
CA THR A 189 -25.89 33.84 10.09
C THR A 189 -24.59 34.56 9.72
N ASP A 190 -23.47 33.83 9.72
CA ASP A 190 -22.15 34.36 9.42
C ASP A 190 -22.04 34.80 7.96
N ASN A 191 -21.40 35.95 7.74
CA ASN A 191 -21.11 36.40 6.39
C ASN A 191 -19.90 35.61 5.84
N LEU A 192 -20.16 34.59 5.03
CA LEU A 192 -19.13 33.71 4.46
C LEU A 192 -18.15 34.41 3.50
N TYR A 193 -18.42 35.67 3.12
CA TYR A 193 -17.59 36.45 2.21
C TYR A 193 -16.62 37.40 2.90
N THR A 194 -16.62 37.47 4.24
CA THR A 194 -15.67 38.33 4.96
C THR A 194 -14.29 37.71 4.99
N ASP A 195 -13.28 38.57 4.88
CA ASP A 195 -11.90 38.18 5.09
C ASP A 195 -11.65 38.05 6.59
N ASN A 196 -11.57 36.80 7.05
CA ASN A 196 -11.32 36.46 8.44
C ASN A 196 -9.88 35.96 8.65
N VAL A 197 -9.00 36.08 7.65
CA VAL A 197 -7.60 35.62 7.73
C VAL A 197 -6.73 36.80 8.20
N PRO A 198 -6.07 36.70 9.37
CA PRO A 198 -5.13 37.71 9.84
C PRO A 198 -4.03 38.01 8.83
N THR A 199 -3.66 39.29 8.69
CA THR A 199 -2.68 39.76 7.70
C THR A 199 -1.32 39.10 7.82
N GLU A 200 -0.88 38.81 9.03
CA GLU A 200 0.37 38.13 9.39
C GLU A 200 0.40 36.66 8.99
N LEU A 201 -0.77 36.03 8.84
CA LEU A 201 -0.88 34.65 8.36
C LEU A 201 -0.94 34.56 6.83
N LYS A 202 -1.20 35.66 6.12
CA LYS A 202 -1.28 35.63 4.66
C LYS A 202 0.07 35.28 4.04
N ILE A 203 0.00 34.55 2.93
CA ILE A 203 1.17 34.13 2.16
C ILE A 203 1.58 35.27 1.23
N THR A 204 2.83 35.68 1.32
CA THR A 204 3.42 36.75 0.49
C THR A 204 4.10 36.17 -0.75
N GLU A 205 4.34 37.01 -1.76
CA GLU A 205 5.05 36.58 -2.98
C GLU A 205 6.49 36.14 -2.69
N ALA A 206 7.18 36.86 -1.81
CA ALA A 206 8.54 36.51 -1.40
C ALA A 206 8.60 35.13 -0.72
N GLU A 207 7.60 34.79 0.10
CA GLU A 207 7.49 33.45 0.69
C GLU A 207 7.25 32.38 -0.37
N LEU A 208 6.36 32.60 -1.33
CA LEU A 208 6.10 31.63 -2.40
C LEU A 208 7.35 31.35 -3.25
N GLN A 209 8.12 32.39 -3.58
CA GLN A 209 9.37 32.23 -4.35
C GLN A 209 10.40 31.42 -3.55
N ALA A 210 10.59 31.74 -2.27
CA ALA A 210 11.47 30.97 -1.39
C ALA A 210 11.00 29.51 -1.23
N TRP A 211 9.68 29.28 -1.11
CA TRP A 211 9.11 27.94 -1.01
C TRP A 211 9.27 27.15 -2.30
N ALA A 212 9.14 27.78 -3.48
CA ALA A 212 9.30 27.09 -4.76
C ALA A 212 10.70 26.46 -4.90
N GLU A 213 11.76 27.13 -4.44
CA GLU A 213 13.11 26.58 -4.41
C GLU A 213 13.25 25.46 -3.38
N ALA A 214 12.72 25.65 -2.18
CA ALA A 214 12.78 24.65 -1.10
C ALA A 214 12.00 23.37 -1.42
N ILE A 215 10.84 23.49 -2.08
CA ILE A 215 10.02 22.35 -2.53
C ILE A 215 10.81 21.46 -3.48
N GLN A 216 11.68 22.01 -4.33
CA GLN A 216 12.50 21.21 -5.25
C GLN A 216 13.57 20.38 -4.53
N GLN A 217 14.00 20.80 -3.34
CA GLN A 217 14.99 20.09 -2.52
C GLN A 217 14.40 18.95 -1.70
N VAL A 218 13.06 18.82 -1.64
CA VAL A 218 12.42 17.72 -0.93
C VAL A 218 12.72 16.39 -1.65
N GLU A 219 13.31 15.46 -0.90
CA GLU A 219 13.68 14.16 -1.43
C GLU A 219 12.44 13.27 -1.63
N VAL A 220 12.50 12.42 -2.63
CA VAL A 220 11.46 11.42 -2.91
C VAL A 220 12.10 10.06 -2.62
N PRO A 221 11.79 9.43 -1.47
CA PRO A 221 12.34 8.14 -1.10
C PRO A 221 11.99 7.02 -2.09
N ALA A 222 12.76 5.95 -2.05
CA ALA A 222 12.63 4.81 -2.95
C ALA A 222 11.24 4.15 -2.83
N GLU A 223 10.70 4.05 -1.63
CA GLU A 223 9.37 3.57 -1.24
C GLU A 223 8.28 4.27 -2.04
N VAL A 224 8.30 5.61 -2.02
CA VAL A 224 7.33 6.44 -2.77
C VAL A 224 7.52 6.24 -4.27
N SER A 225 8.76 6.24 -4.77
CA SER A 225 9.02 6.04 -6.20
C SER A 225 8.58 4.65 -6.69
N ASN A 226 8.79 3.62 -5.88
CA ASN A 226 8.36 2.24 -6.14
C ASN A 226 6.83 2.15 -6.12
N CYS A 227 6.16 2.79 -5.16
CA CYS A 227 4.70 2.88 -5.15
C CYS A 227 4.16 3.53 -6.43
N LEU A 228 4.76 4.63 -6.91
CA LEU A 228 4.36 5.29 -8.16
C LEU A 228 4.62 4.39 -9.39
N GLN A 229 5.73 3.65 -9.41
CA GLN A 229 6.04 2.71 -10.48
C GLN A 229 5.02 1.56 -10.53
N VAL A 230 4.72 0.94 -9.38
CA VAL A 230 3.71 -0.12 -9.28
C VAL A 230 2.34 0.42 -9.65
N LEU A 231 2.00 1.64 -9.24
CA LEU A 231 0.76 2.30 -9.60
C LEU A 231 0.66 2.48 -11.12
N LYS A 232 1.72 2.93 -11.80
CA LYS A 232 1.76 3.02 -13.27
C LYS A 232 1.48 1.65 -13.92
N TYR A 233 2.12 0.59 -13.45
CA TYR A 233 1.91 -0.76 -13.97
C TYR A 233 0.49 -1.32 -13.69
N GLN A 234 -0.06 -1.07 -12.50
CA GLN A 234 -1.44 -1.47 -12.15
C GLN A 234 -2.47 -0.70 -12.97
N LEU A 235 -2.21 0.57 -13.28
CA LEU A 235 -3.04 1.37 -14.18
C LEU A 235 -3.04 0.83 -15.61
N GLU A 236 -1.88 0.41 -16.13
CA GLU A 236 -1.78 -0.26 -17.43
C GLU A 236 -2.63 -1.55 -17.45
N GLN A 237 -2.50 -2.41 -16.45
CA GLN A 237 -3.34 -3.60 -16.32
C GLN A 237 -4.83 -3.28 -16.17
N TYR A 238 -5.18 -2.23 -15.43
CA TYR A 238 -6.56 -1.77 -15.29
C TYR A 238 -7.11 -1.36 -16.66
N ASN A 239 -6.32 -0.60 -17.44
CA ASN A 239 -6.68 -0.13 -18.77
C ASN A 239 -6.83 -1.27 -19.79
N ASP A 240 -6.00 -2.31 -19.69
CA ASP A 240 -6.09 -3.50 -20.55
C ASP A 240 -7.38 -4.29 -20.33
N LYS A 241 -7.92 -4.25 -19.11
CA LYS A 241 -9.21 -4.89 -18.76
C LYS A 241 -10.41 -4.09 -19.23
N GLN A 242 -10.26 -2.80 -19.54
CA GLN A 242 -11.37 -1.95 -19.99
C GLN A 242 -11.61 -2.12 -21.49
N LYS A 243 -12.84 -2.49 -21.85
CA LYS A 243 -13.28 -2.59 -23.26
C LYS A 243 -13.53 -1.22 -23.87
N ASP A 244 -14.11 -0.31 -23.10
CA ASP A 244 -14.42 1.04 -23.56
C ASP A 244 -13.24 1.98 -23.33
N ALA A 245 -12.85 2.71 -24.38
CA ALA A 245 -11.78 3.71 -24.31
C ALA A 245 -12.06 4.80 -23.26
N GLU A 246 -13.34 5.09 -23.03
CA GLU A 246 -13.80 6.08 -22.04
C GLU A 246 -13.54 5.70 -20.58
N ASN A 247 -13.44 4.39 -20.30
CA ASN A 247 -13.18 3.88 -18.96
C ASN A 247 -11.68 3.78 -18.67
N LYS A 248 -10.83 3.91 -19.69
CA LYS A 248 -9.37 3.91 -19.54
C LYS A 248 -8.90 5.20 -18.87
N VAL A 249 -7.94 5.05 -17.97
CA VAL A 249 -7.26 6.13 -17.27
C VAL A 249 -5.94 6.39 -17.99
N MET A 250 -5.95 7.29 -18.96
CA MET A 250 -4.75 7.67 -19.71
C MET A 250 -3.98 8.75 -18.93
N VAL A 251 -2.78 8.41 -18.45
CA VAL A 251 -1.91 9.32 -17.70
C VAL A 251 -0.56 9.40 -18.39
N PHE A 252 -0.23 10.59 -18.88
CA PHE A 252 1.03 10.84 -19.60
C PHE A 252 2.18 11.21 -18.64
N ASP A 253 3.43 11.00 -19.09
CA ASP A 253 4.64 11.21 -18.28
C ASP A 253 4.75 12.62 -17.68
N ARG A 254 4.27 13.64 -18.40
CA ARG A 254 4.23 15.01 -17.89
C ARG A 254 3.39 15.14 -16.62
N ARG A 255 2.25 14.44 -16.56
CA ARG A 255 1.38 14.46 -15.38
C ARG A 255 2.08 13.82 -14.18
N TRP A 256 2.82 12.72 -14.37
CA TRP A 256 3.63 12.12 -13.30
C TRP A 256 4.65 13.09 -12.70
N LYS A 257 5.35 13.87 -13.54
CA LYS A 257 6.28 14.89 -13.04
C LYS A 257 5.59 15.95 -12.18
N LYS A 258 4.40 16.39 -12.59
CA LYS A 258 3.56 17.34 -11.82
C LYS A 258 3.02 16.73 -10.52
N ILE A 259 2.62 15.46 -10.55
CA ILE A 259 2.20 14.71 -9.36
C ILE A 259 3.34 14.73 -8.33
N VAL A 260 4.57 14.37 -8.73
CA VAL A 260 5.71 14.38 -7.80
C VAL A 260 5.98 15.77 -7.23
N HIS A 261 5.86 16.83 -8.04
CA HIS A 261 5.95 18.22 -7.55
C HIS A 261 4.87 18.55 -6.50
N LEU A 262 3.63 18.08 -6.70
CA LEU A 262 2.56 18.22 -5.73
C LEU A 262 2.86 17.45 -4.42
N LEU A 263 3.41 16.23 -4.52
CA LEU A 263 3.80 15.44 -3.35
C LEU A 263 4.91 16.12 -2.54
N ARG A 264 5.92 16.66 -3.22
CA ARG A 264 6.98 17.47 -2.58
C ARG A 264 6.41 18.69 -1.88
N THR A 265 5.45 19.37 -2.51
CA THR A 265 4.76 20.52 -1.91
C THR A 265 4.01 20.11 -0.63
N SER A 266 3.31 18.98 -0.65
CA SER A 266 2.63 18.43 0.54
C SER A 266 3.61 18.16 1.68
N ALA A 267 4.74 17.49 1.39
CA ALA A 267 5.77 17.20 2.38
C ALA A 267 6.38 18.48 2.96
N PHE A 268 6.76 19.43 2.11
CA PHE A 268 7.32 20.72 2.52
C PHE A 268 6.37 21.51 3.46
N LEU A 269 5.09 21.60 3.12
CA LEU A 269 4.10 22.32 3.93
C LEU A 269 3.76 21.60 5.24
N ASN A 270 4.07 20.30 5.33
CA ASN A 270 4.06 19.54 6.59
C ASN A 270 5.42 19.60 7.33
N GLU A 271 6.35 20.44 6.89
CA GLU A 271 7.72 20.59 7.45
C GLU A 271 8.57 19.32 7.39
N ARG A 272 8.32 18.46 6.39
CA ARG A 272 9.13 17.27 6.11
C ARG A 272 10.14 17.55 5.01
N THR A 273 11.34 16.98 5.15
CA THR A 273 12.40 17.01 4.14
C THR A 273 12.25 15.92 3.08
N GLN A 274 11.41 14.92 3.34
CA GLN A 274 11.16 13.80 2.46
C GLN A 274 9.65 13.53 2.30
N VAL A 275 9.27 13.04 1.11
CA VAL A 275 7.90 12.60 0.81
C VAL A 275 7.62 11.27 1.51
N ASP A 276 6.42 11.13 2.08
CA ASP A 276 5.98 9.90 2.77
C ASP A 276 4.84 9.23 1.97
N LEU A 277 4.57 7.96 2.28
CA LEU A 277 3.48 7.17 1.72
C LEU A 277 2.10 7.81 1.96
N MET A 278 1.93 8.63 3.01
CA MET A 278 0.69 9.39 3.19
C MET A 278 0.43 10.35 2.01
N ASP A 279 1.46 10.98 1.46
CA ASP A 279 1.29 11.90 0.35
C ASP A 279 0.83 11.17 -0.92
N CYS A 280 1.15 9.87 -1.08
CA CYS A 280 0.70 9.06 -2.21
C CYS A 280 -0.83 9.03 -2.34
N PHE A 281 -1.61 9.20 -1.27
CA PHE A 281 -3.07 9.27 -1.36
C PHE A 281 -3.56 10.49 -2.15
N LEU A 282 -2.78 11.58 -2.25
CA LEU A 282 -3.11 12.75 -3.08
C LEU A 282 -3.10 12.42 -4.58
N VAL A 283 -2.38 11.37 -4.98
CA VAL A 283 -2.32 10.90 -6.37
C VAL A 283 -3.70 10.49 -6.86
N LEU A 284 -4.58 10.00 -5.97
CA LEU A 284 -5.97 9.66 -6.32
C LEU A 284 -6.64 10.82 -7.06
N HIS A 285 -6.56 12.04 -6.52
CA HIS A 285 -7.17 13.24 -7.11
C HIS A 285 -6.53 13.66 -8.45
N CYS A 286 -5.37 13.11 -8.80
CA CYS A 286 -4.65 13.46 -10.02
C CYS A 286 -4.88 12.46 -11.17
N LEU A 287 -5.36 11.25 -10.87
CA LEU A 287 -5.47 10.16 -11.84
C LEU A 287 -6.83 10.11 -12.54
N TRP A 288 -7.93 10.17 -11.78
CA TRP A 288 -9.26 9.91 -12.33
C TRP A 288 -9.65 10.97 -13.36
N ALA A 289 -10.27 10.55 -14.46
CA ALA A 289 -10.84 11.42 -15.48
C ALA A 289 -12.37 11.49 -15.37
N ARG A 290 -13.01 10.44 -14.84
CA ARG A 290 -14.45 10.38 -14.57
C ARG A 290 -14.73 9.91 -13.13
N PRO A 291 -15.84 10.35 -12.51
CA PRO A 291 -16.19 9.96 -11.13
C PRO A 291 -16.26 8.44 -10.89
N GLN A 292 -16.66 7.66 -11.89
CA GLN A 292 -16.79 6.20 -11.77
C GLN A 292 -15.44 5.50 -11.56
N GLN A 293 -14.33 6.15 -11.91
CA GLN A 293 -12.98 5.62 -11.75
C GLN A 293 -12.44 5.82 -10.33
N ILE A 294 -13.04 6.70 -9.52
CA ILE A 294 -12.51 7.07 -8.19
C ILE A 294 -12.41 5.85 -7.28
N GLU A 295 -13.49 5.07 -7.15
CA GLU A 295 -13.53 3.92 -6.24
C GLU A 295 -12.54 2.80 -6.64
N PRO A 296 -12.49 2.34 -7.91
CA PRO A 296 -11.47 1.38 -8.35
C PRO A 296 -10.03 1.88 -8.14
N LEU A 297 -9.76 3.14 -8.44
CA LEU A 297 -8.43 3.74 -8.28
C LEU A 297 -8.03 3.85 -6.80
N GLN A 298 -8.98 4.20 -5.93
CA GLN A 298 -8.76 4.23 -4.50
C GLN A 298 -8.41 2.84 -3.96
N GLN A 299 -9.12 1.79 -4.41
CA GLN A 299 -8.80 0.41 -4.03
C GLN A 299 -7.40 0.00 -4.49
N ILE A 300 -7.04 0.28 -5.74
CA ILE A 300 -5.69 0.00 -6.27
C ILE A 300 -4.64 0.71 -5.41
N LEU A 301 -4.83 1.98 -5.09
CA LEU A 301 -3.87 2.77 -4.33
C LEU A 301 -3.72 2.27 -2.89
N VAL A 302 -4.83 1.96 -2.21
CA VAL A 302 -4.84 1.36 -0.88
C VAL A 302 -4.10 0.02 -0.88
N ASP A 303 -4.35 -0.82 -1.88
CA ASP A 303 -3.69 -2.12 -2.03
C ASP A 303 -2.18 -1.98 -2.26
N ILE A 304 -1.76 -0.99 -3.05
CA ILE A 304 -0.33 -0.72 -3.29
C ILE A 304 0.35 -0.26 -2.01
N VAL A 305 -0.22 0.72 -1.29
CA VAL A 305 0.38 1.19 -0.03
C VAL A 305 0.43 0.05 0.99
N ARG A 306 -0.63 -0.76 1.10
CA ARG A 306 -0.69 -1.90 2.03
C ARG A 306 0.27 -3.04 1.67
N LYS A 307 0.45 -3.38 0.39
CA LYS A 307 1.24 -4.56 -0.03
C LYS A 307 2.68 -4.22 -0.39
N HIS A 308 2.92 -3.01 -0.90
CA HIS A 308 4.15 -2.63 -1.61
C HIS A 308 4.90 -1.44 -1.01
N GLY A 309 4.32 -0.71 -0.04
CA GLY A 309 4.91 0.48 0.58
C GLY A 309 6.37 0.29 1.01
N TYR A 310 6.59 -0.34 2.16
CA TYR A 310 7.95 -0.63 2.66
C TYR A 310 8.51 -1.99 2.20
N SER A 311 7.64 -2.91 1.77
CA SER A 311 8.04 -4.28 1.42
C SER A 311 8.97 -4.37 0.21
N LEU A 312 8.78 -3.47 -0.78
CA LEU A 312 9.58 -3.45 -2.01
C LEU A 312 10.96 -2.86 -1.78
N GLN A 313 11.07 -1.83 -0.96
CA GLN A 313 12.36 -1.22 -0.61
C GLN A 313 13.23 -2.19 0.18
N ILE A 314 12.64 -2.88 1.17
CA ILE A 314 13.34 -3.89 1.99
C ILE A 314 13.67 -5.14 1.16
N ASN A 315 13.10 -5.26 -0.05
CA ASN A 315 13.24 -6.39 -0.95
C ASN A 315 12.89 -7.72 -0.24
N LEU A 316 11.81 -7.71 0.55
CA LEU A 316 11.39 -8.82 1.40
C LEU A 316 11.28 -10.14 0.62
N THR A 317 10.89 -10.08 -0.65
CA THR A 317 10.77 -11.27 -1.51
C THR A 317 12.12 -11.92 -1.76
N ASN A 318 13.18 -11.14 -2.03
CA ASN A 318 14.51 -11.68 -2.24
C ASN A 318 15.10 -12.19 -0.92
N LEU A 319 14.91 -11.45 0.18
CA LEU A 319 15.34 -11.87 1.51
C LEU A 319 14.69 -13.21 1.92
N LYS A 320 13.38 -13.38 1.68
CA LYS A 320 12.66 -14.65 1.91
C LYS A 320 13.27 -15.79 1.10
N LYS A 321 13.48 -15.59 -0.21
CA LYS A 321 14.07 -16.61 -1.09
C LYS A 321 15.50 -16.97 -0.67
N GLU A 322 16.28 -16.00 -0.25
CA GLU A 322 17.66 -16.23 0.17
C GLU A 322 17.73 -17.04 1.47
N ILE A 323 16.85 -16.75 2.42
CA ILE A 323 16.72 -17.53 3.66
C ILE A 323 16.18 -18.94 3.35
N GLU A 324 15.18 -19.08 2.48
CA GLU A 324 14.66 -20.40 2.06
C GLU A 324 15.74 -21.23 1.37
N ALA A 325 16.53 -20.64 0.47
CA ALA A 325 17.66 -21.33 -0.16
C ALA A 325 18.72 -21.74 0.86
N PHE A 326 18.97 -20.91 1.87
CA PHE A 326 19.88 -21.24 2.97
C PHE A 326 19.32 -22.35 3.87
N GLU A 327 18.02 -22.35 4.15
CA GLU A 327 17.33 -23.43 4.87
C GLU A 327 17.46 -24.76 4.11
N GLU A 328 17.19 -24.78 2.81
CA GLU A 328 17.32 -25.97 1.96
C GLU A 328 18.75 -26.51 1.93
N GLU A 329 19.76 -25.64 1.84
CA GLU A 329 21.17 -26.00 1.83
C GLU A 329 21.58 -26.67 3.16
N VAL A 330 21.24 -26.05 4.30
CA VAL A 330 21.51 -26.59 5.63
C VAL A 330 20.78 -27.91 5.84
N GLU A 331 19.50 -28.00 5.46
CA GLU A 331 18.72 -29.23 5.61
C GLU A 331 19.26 -30.37 4.76
N ALA A 332 19.66 -30.11 3.52
CA ALA A 332 20.21 -31.13 2.62
C ALA A 332 21.53 -31.71 3.15
N GLU A 333 22.35 -30.90 3.82
CA GLU A 333 23.65 -31.32 4.33
C GLU A 333 23.55 -31.95 5.74
N VAL A 334 22.65 -31.45 6.59
CA VAL A 334 22.47 -31.94 7.96
C VAL A 334 21.57 -33.17 8.03
N LYS A 335 20.48 -33.26 7.23
CA LYS A 335 19.52 -34.38 7.27
C LYS A 335 19.94 -35.49 6.31
N VAL A 336 20.74 -36.43 6.80
CA VAL A 336 21.10 -37.63 6.02
C VAL A 336 20.03 -38.71 6.19
N LYS A 337 19.39 -39.11 5.09
CA LYS A 337 18.46 -40.24 5.08
C LYS A 337 19.23 -41.55 5.22
N HIS A 338 19.14 -42.19 6.38
CA HIS A 338 19.76 -43.47 6.64
C HIS A 338 18.70 -44.58 6.58
N LYS A 339 19.00 -45.66 5.86
CA LYS A 339 18.15 -46.86 5.81
C LYS A 339 18.46 -47.70 7.03
N VAL A 340 17.49 -47.84 7.94
CA VAL A 340 17.61 -48.70 9.12
C VAL A 340 16.67 -49.89 8.93
N PHE A 341 17.21 -51.10 9.09
CA PHE A 341 16.41 -52.32 9.07
C PHE A 341 15.85 -52.53 10.47
N LYS A 342 14.53 -52.48 10.63
CA LYS A 342 13.85 -52.86 11.89
C LYS A 342 13.14 -54.19 11.69
N ASP A 343 13.24 -55.07 12.68
CA ASP A 343 12.50 -56.33 12.70
C ASP A 343 11.03 -56.05 13.07
N GLU A 344 10.13 -56.20 12.11
CA GLU A 344 8.68 -56.10 12.32
C GLU A 344 8.02 -57.48 12.28
N LEU A 345 6.93 -57.67 13.03
CA LEU A 345 6.21 -58.94 13.07
C LEU A 345 5.63 -59.29 11.70
N LEU A 346 5.94 -60.49 11.18
CA LEU A 346 5.46 -60.97 9.90
C LEU A 346 4.05 -61.56 10.05
N PRO A 347 3.03 -60.98 9.41
CA PRO A 347 1.69 -61.55 9.44
C PRO A 347 1.56 -62.78 8.53
N VAL A 348 0.93 -63.83 9.05
CA VAL A 348 0.47 -65.00 8.28
C VAL A 348 -0.99 -64.77 7.91
N GLU A 349 -1.32 -64.91 6.62
CA GLU A 349 -2.66 -64.69 6.05
C GLU A 349 -3.37 -63.43 6.59
N THR A 350 -2.62 -62.32 6.63
CA THR A 350 -3.09 -60.97 7.00
C THR A 350 -3.44 -60.74 8.48
N ASP A 351 -3.95 -61.72 9.22
CA ASP A 351 -4.53 -61.50 10.56
C ASP A 351 -3.90 -62.30 11.71
N TYR A 352 -2.90 -63.13 11.43
CA TYR A 352 -2.23 -63.95 12.45
C TYR A 352 -0.74 -63.64 12.55
N PHE A 353 -0.16 -63.80 13.73
CA PHE A 353 1.29 -63.85 13.95
C PHE A 353 1.70 -65.26 14.31
N GLU A 354 2.83 -65.71 13.75
CA GLU A 354 3.39 -67.04 14.01
C GLU A 354 4.29 -67.01 15.25
N LEU A 355 4.02 -67.91 16.19
CA LEU A 355 4.83 -68.17 17.38
C LEU A 355 5.93 -69.19 17.03
N LEU A 356 7.19 -68.77 17.11
CA LEU A 356 8.33 -69.64 16.82
C LEU A 356 8.52 -70.65 17.96
N ASN A 357 8.79 -71.91 17.63
CA ASN A 357 9.00 -73.01 18.59
C ASN A 357 7.81 -73.33 19.52
N ALA A 358 6.62 -72.76 19.28
CA ALA A 358 5.42 -73.05 20.08
C ALA A 358 4.95 -74.51 19.95
N GLN A 359 5.24 -75.16 18.81
CA GLN A 359 4.94 -76.58 18.53
C GLN A 359 5.60 -77.56 19.51
N GLN A 360 6.60 -77.13 20.28
CA GLN A 360 7.23 -77.94 21.32
C GLN A 360 6.39 -78.02 22.60
N TYR A 361 5.44 -77.10 22.78
CA TYR A 361 4.65 -76.94 24.00
C TYR A 361 3.13 -76.98 23.74
N PHE A 362 2.68 -76.63 22.53
CA PHE A 362 1.27 -76.54 22.13
C PHE A 362 1.08 -76.99 20.68
N ASP A 363 -0.11 -77.51 20.36
CA ASP A 363 -0.48 -77.79 18.95
C ASP A 363 -0.75 -76.49 18.14
N GLY A 364 -0.97 -75.37 18.83
CA GLY A 364 -1.20 -74.05 18.23
C GLY A 364 0.09 -73.24 18.04
N CYS A 365 0.30 -72.72 16.84
CA CYS A 365 1.47 -71.91 16.48
C CYS A 365 1.11 -70.52 15.92
N LEU A 366 -0.17 -70.15 15.91
CA LEU A 366 -0.66 -68.87 15.40
C LEU A 366 -1.47 -68.12 16.47
N VAL A 367 -1.32 -66.79 16.54
CA VAL A 367 -2.09 -65.89 17.41
C VAL A 367 -2.70 -64.78 16.58
N LYS A 368 -3.95 -64.38 16.86
CA LYS A 368 -4.58 -63.26 16.14
C LYS A 368 -3.95 -61.92 16.48
N LYS A 369 -3.73 -61.07 15.47
CA LYS A 369 -3.24 -59.69 15.64
C LYS A 369 -4.07 -58.87 16.63
N ALA A 370 -5.39 -59.00 16.55
CA ALA A 370 -6.32 -58.27 17.42
C ALA A 370 -6.22 -58.68 18.90
N GLU A 371 -5.83 -59.92 19.18
CA GLU A 371 -5.61 -60.40 20.54
C GLU A 371 -4.21 -60.02 21.03
N PHE A 372 -3.19 -60.12 20.15
CA PHE A 372 -1.83 -59.64 20.44
C PHE A 372 -1.78 -58.15 20.78
N ALA A 373 -2.52 -57.31 20.04
CA ALA A 373 -2.58 -55.86 20.29
C ALA A 373 -3.24 -55.47 21.62
N ARG A 374 -3.96 -56.39 22.28
CA ARG A 374 -4.59 -56.17 23.60
C ARG A 374 -3.71 -56.59 24.77
N LEU A 375 -2.54 -57.15 24.49
CA LEU A 375 -1.61 -57.59 25.53
C LEU A 375 -0.82 -56.39 26.06
N SER A 376 -0.60 -56.37 27.37
CA SER A 376 0.30 -55.44 28.04
C SER A 376 1.50 -56.20 28.63
N THR A 377 2.48 -55.49 29.15
CA THR A 377 3.62 -56.07 29.88
C THR A 377 3.28 -56.40 31.35
N GLU A 378 2.16 -55.90 31.87
CA GLU A 378 1.83 -55.94 33.31
C GLU A 378 0.86 -57.08 33.68
N GLU A 379 -0.15 -57.34 32.84
CA GLU A 379 -1.23 -58.30 33.14
C GLU A 379 -1.26 -59.47 32.14
N TYR A 380 -1.63 -60.65 32.64
CA TYR A 380 -1.84 -61.84 31.81
C TYR A 380 -3.27 -61.86 31.26
N ASN A 381 -3.39 -61.80 29.94
CA ASN A 381 -4.67 -61.83 29.24
C ASN A 381 -4.85 -63.16 28.50
N SER A 382 -6.09 -63.66 28.46
CA SER A 382 -6.38 -64.91 27.73
C SER A 382 -6.34 -64.67 26.22
N ILE A 383 -5.51 -65.43 25.52
CA ILE A 383 -5.39 -65.45 24.07
C ILE A 383 -5.68 -66.84 23.52
N SER A 384 -6.16 -66.87 22.28
CA SER A 384 -6.47 -68.07 21.52
C SER A 384 -5.31 -68.45 20.61
N LEU A 385 -4.81 -69.67 20.73
CA LEU A 385 -3.81 -70.26 19.85
C LEU A 385 -4.49 -71.07 18.74
N TYR A 386 -4.00 -70.92 17.51
CA TYR A 386 -4.51 -71.59 16.32
C TYR A 386 -3.42 -72.48 15.69
N ASP A 387 -3.81 -73.60 15.08
CA ASP A 387 -2.90 -74.45 14.31
C ASP A 387 -2.65 -73.89 12.89
N LYS A 388 -1.87 -74.60 12.06
CA LYS A 388 -1.57 -74.21 10.67
C LYS A 388 -2.79 -74.25 9.74
N GLN A 389 -3.90 -74.86 10.16
CA GLN A 389 -5.17 -74.91 9.46
C GLN A 389 -6.17 -73.86 10.00
N PHE A 390 -5.71 -72.94 10.86
CA PHE A 390 -6.51 -71.90 11.52
C PHE A 390 -7.61 -72.45 12.45
N ALA A 391 -7.52 -73.71 12.87
CA ALA A 391 -8.41 -74.27 13.87
C ALA A 391 -7.93 -73.85 15.27
N LEU A 392 -8.88 -73.47 16.14
CA LEU A 392 -8.59 -73.13 17.53
C LEU A 392 -8.10 -74.40 18.25
N THR A 393 -6.87 -74.36 18.76
CA THR A 393 -6.30 -75.49 19.51
C THR A 393 -6.43 -75.27 21.01
N ASN A 394 -5.83 -74.19 21.52
CA ASN A 394 -5.73 -73.93 22.96
C ASN A 394 -6.07 -72.47 23.28
N ARG A 395 -6.55 -72.21 24.51
CA ARG A 395 -6.58 -70.87 25.10
C ARG A 395 -5.57 -70.80 26.24
N VAL A 396 -4.69 -69.82 26.20
CA VAL A 396 -3.59 -69.65 27.15
C VAL A 396 -3.57 -68.22 27.66
N ASN A 397 -3.01 -68.00 28.85
CA ASN A 397 -2.85 -66.65 29.38
C ASN A 397 -1.46 -66.14 28.99
N ALA A 398 -1.39 -65.04 28.26
CA ALA A 398 -0.15 -64.47 27.76
C ALA A 398 -0.03 -62.98 28.08
N ARG A 399 1.21 -62.48 28.09
CA ARG A 399 1.54 -61.06 28.18
C ARG A 399 2.71 -60.73 27.25
N LEU A 400 2.93 -59.46 26.97
CA LEU A 400 4.12 -59.01 26.23
C LEU A 400 5.37 -59.25 27.08
N ALA A 401 6.39 -59.87 26.49
CA ALA A 401 7.68 -60.03 27.15
C ALA A 401 8.48 -58.72 27.11
N ALA A 402 9.51 -58.61 27.96
CA ALA A 402 10.39 -57.45 27.97
C ALA A 402 11.26 -57.31 26.69
N GLN A 403 11.43 -58.40 25.94
CA GLN A 403 12.16 -58.41 24.67
C GLN A 403 11.22 -58.08 23.49
N GLU A 404 11.62 -57.15 22.61
CA GLU A 404 10.80 -56.76 21.44
C GLU A 404 10.38 -57.99 20.63
N ASN A 405 9.11 -58.02 20.18
CA ASN A 405 8.54 -59.08 19.35
C ASN A 405 8.51 -60.49 20.02
N SER A 406 8.35 -60.56 21.34
CA SER A 406 8.18 -61.82 22.08
C SER A 406 7.05 -61.77 23.12
N LEU A 407 6.54 -62.94 23.49
CA LEU A 407 5.42 -63.14 24.42
C LEU A 407 5.83 -64.05 25.57
N GLU A 408 5.31 -63.79 26.75
CA GLU A 408 5.38 -64.71 27.88
C GLU A 408 4.03 -65.40 28.02
N ILE A 409 3.99 -66.71 27.77
CA ILE A 409 2.78 -67.53 27.88
C ILE A 409 2.84 -68.33 29.17
N ASN A 410 1.82 -68.23 30.03
CA ASN A 410 1.65 -69.05 31.22
C ASN A 410 0.85 -70.30 30.88
N TYR A 411 1.49 -71.47 30.96
CA TYR A 411 0.87 -72.77 30.72
C TYR A 411 1.34 -73.79 31.76
N ASN A 412 0.39 -74.50 32.37
CA ASN A 412 0.66 -75.50 33.42
C ASN A 412 1.56 -74.98 34.57
N SER A 413 1.38 -73.72 34.98
CA SER A 413 2.18 -73.03 36.01
C SER A 413 3.65 -72.78 35.64
N GLN A 414 4.00 -72.86 34.36
CA GLN A 414 5.31 -72.45 33.82
C GLN A 414 5.15 -71.25 32.88
N ILE A 415 6.06 -70.29 32.98
CA ILE A 415 6.12 -69.11 32.11
C ILE A 415 7.09 -69.42 30.98
N LEU A 416 6.58 -69.47 29.75
CA LEU A 416 7.35 -69.79 28.55
C LEU A 416 7.55 -68.51 27.71
N PRO A 417 8.79 -68.04 27.50
CA PRO A 417 9.07 -66.96 26.57
C PRO A 417 9.07 -67.51 25.14
N ILE A 418 8.20 -66.97 24.30
CA ILE A 418 8.03 -67.38 22.90
C ILE A 418 8.25 -66.17 21.99
N ALA A 419 9.23 -66.26 21.10
CA ALA A 419 9.48 -65.25 20.08
C ALA A 419 8.47 -65.39 18.94
N LEU A 420 8.03 -64.26 18.38
CA LEU A 420 7.19 -64.26 17.18
C LEU A 420 8.07 -64.15 15.92
N ARG A 421 7.54 -64.63 14.80
CA ARG A 421 8.22 -64.52 13.51
C ARG A 421 8.28 -63.07 13.05
N THR A 422 9.48 -62.58 12.78
CA THR A 422 9.73 -61.22 12.28
C THR A 422 10.25 -61.24 10.84
N GLN A 423 10.09 -60.11 10.14
CA GLN A 423 10.74 -59.79 8.88
C GLN A 423 11.50 -58.47 9.02
N LYS A 424 12.67 -58.40 8.40
CA LYS A 424 13.43 -57.15 8.26
C LYS A 424 12.70 -56.22 7.30
N VAL A 425 12.15 -55.13 7.81
CA VAL A 425 11.54 -54.07 7.02
C VAL A 425 12.51 -52.89 6.95
N GLU A 426 12.76 -52.41 5.74
CA GLU A 426 13.58 -51.23 5.49
C GLU A 426 12.77 -49.97 5.84
N LYS A 427 13.19 -49.23 6.87
CA LYS A 427 12.62 -47.92 7.21
C LYS A 427 13.66 -46.82 7.06
N THR A 428 13.24 -45.69 6.52
CA THR A 428 14.08 -44.49 6.38
C THR A 428 14.06 -43.71 7.69
N ALA A 429 15.18 -43.68 8.40
CA ALA A 429 15.39 -42.81 9.57
C ALA A 429 16.23 -41.58 9.16
N THR A 430 15.90 -40.41 9.70
CA THR A 430 16.69 -39.19 9.45
C THR A 430 17.76 -39.08 10.53
N ILE A 431 19.03 -39.09 10.14
CA ILE A 431 20.17 -38.88 11.05
C ILE A 431 20.73 -37.49 10.80
N PHE A 432 21.00 -36.75 11.87
CA PHE A 432 21.60 -35.41 11.82
C PHE A 432 23.12 -35.53 11.81
N LYS A 433 23.79 -35.01 10.78
CA LYS A 433 25.25 -35.01 10.67
C LYS A 433 25.80 -33.60 10.90
N LYS A 434 26.89 -33.49 11.66
CA LYS A 434 27.58 -32.20 11.84
C LYS A 434 28.20 -31.75 10.50
N PRO A 435 27.99 -30.49 10.08
CA PRO A 435 28.59 -29.96 8.85
C PRO A 435 30.12 -29.88 8.95
N HIS A 436 30.78 -29.78 7.80
CA HIS A 436 32.23 -29.59 7.76
C HIS A 436 32.61 -28.20 8.32
N PRO A 437 33.71 -28.04 9.09
CA PRO A 437 34.07 -26.76 9.72
C PRO A 437 34.18 -25.57 8.77
N ILE A 438 34.65 -25.80 7.53
CA ILE A 438 34.74 -24.78 6.48
C ILE A 438 33.36 -24.33 6.00
N VAL A 439 32.42 -25.27 5.88
CA VAL A 439 31.04 -24.99 5.47
C VAL A 439 30.32 -24.26 6.60
N GLN A 440 30.53 -24.67 7.85
CA GLN A 440 30.01 -23.98 9.02
C GLN A 440 30.50 -22.52 9.08
N ALA A 441 31.79 -22.26 8.88
CA ALA A 441 32.33 -20.89 8.86
C ALA A 441 31.72 -20.02 7.74
N HIS A 442 31.50 -20.61 6.55
CA HIS A 442 30.84 -19.91 5.44
C HIS A 442 29.35 -19.62 5.75
N TRP A 443 28.65 -20.55 6.39
CA TRP A 443 27.28 -20.35 6.85
C TRP A 443 27.17 -19.29 7.96
N ASP A 444 28.14 -19.25 8.88
CA ASP A 444 28.22 -18.23 9.92
C ASP A 444 28.42 -16.83 9.33
N GLU A 445 29.31 -16.68 8.34
CA GLU A 445 29.53 -15.41 7.63
C GLU A 445 28.27 -14.96 6.87
N ARG A 446 27.65 -15.86 6.11
CA ARG A 446 26.40 -15.57 5.38
C ARG A 446 25.26 -15.20 6.32
N ARG A 447 25.14 -15.90 7.45
CA ARG A 447 24.15 -15.59 8.50
C ARG A 447 24.40 -14.22 9.11
N GLN A 448 25.65 -13.87 9.40
CA GLN A 448 25.99 -12.56 9.94
C GLN A 448 25.59 -11.44 8.99
N LEU A 449 25.89 -11.57 7.69
CA LEU A 449 25.47 -10.60 6.67
C LEU A 449 23.95 -10.43 6.61
N LEU A 450 23.20 -11.54 6.63
CA LEU A 450 21.73 -11.52 6.61
C LEU A 450 21.15 -10.93 7.91
N ALA A 451 21.72 -11.26 9.06
CA ALA A 451 21.29 -10.74 10.35
C ALA A 451 21.56 -9.24 10.48
N ASP A 452 22.73 -8.78 10.03
CA ASP A 452 23.10 -7.36 10.01
C ASP A 452 22.19 -6.58 9.06
N TYR A 453 21.89 -7.13 7.87
CA TYR A 453 20.93 -6.53 6.96
C TYR A 453 19.53 -6.43 7.60
N ILE A 454 19.01 -7.50 8.20
CA ILE A 454 17.71 -7.47 8.88
C ILE A 454 17.70 -6.45 10.03
N ALA A 455 18.77 -6.38 10.82
CA ALA A 455 18.90 -5.42 11.91
C ALA A 455 18.88 -3.97 11.40
N GLN A 456 19.62 -3.67 10.33
CA GLN A 456 19.61 -2.36 9.67
C GLN A 456 18.21 -2.00 9.16
N GLN A 457 17.51 -2.94 8.51
CA GLN A 457 16.16 -2.69 8.00
C GLN A 457 15.13 -2.51 9.14
N ARG A 458 15.30 -3.19 10.28
CA ARG A 458 14.46 -2.96 11.47
C ARG A 458 14.72 -1.59 12.07
N GLN A 459 15.99 -1.19 12.20
CA GLN A 459 16.36 0.14 12.69
C GLN A 459 15.82 1.24 11.76
N PHE A 460 15.89 1.02 10.44
CA PHE A 460 15.29 1.91 9.44
C PHE A 460 13.78 2.05 9.65
N LEU A 461 13.04 0.95 9.77
CA LEU A 461 11.60 0.99 10.05
C LEU A 461 11.25 1.60 11.41
N GLU A 462 12.13 1.49 12.41
CA GLU A 462 11.94 2.15 13.71
C GLU A 462 12.19 3.65 13.66
N GLN A 463 13.06 4.12 12.77
CA GLN A 463 13.28 5.54 12.50
C GLN A 463 12.16 6.14 11.62
N GLU A 464 11.69 5.37 10.63
CA GLU A 464 10.57 5.72 9.75
C GLU A 464 9.21 5.56 10.44
N ARG A 465 9.12 4.76 11.51
CA ARG A 465 8.04 4.91 12.49
C ARG A 465 8.26 6.29 13.09
N PRO A 466 7.44 7.29 12.76
CA PRO A 466 7.61 8.59 13.38
C PRO A 466 7.51 8.36 14.89
N GLY A 467 8.50 8.87 15.62
CA GLY A 467 8.65 8.66 17.07
C GLY A 467 7.39 9.01 17.88
N GLU A 468 6.42 9.67 17.24
CA GLU A 468 5.03 9.74 17.66
C GLU A 468 4.11 9.44 16.47
N LEU A 469 3.22 8.44 16.60
CA LEU A 469 2.06 8.18 15.71
C LEU A 469 1.20 9.43 15.41
N HIS A 470 1.46 10.55 16.09
CA HIS A 470 0.84 11.84 15.87
C HIS A 470 1.18 12.46 14.51
N ASP A 471 2.38 12.28 13.96
CA ASP A 471 2.76 13.02 12.74
C ASP A 471 2.05 12.53 11.47
N LEU A 472 1.82 11.22 11.33
CA LEU A 472 1.04 10.65 10.22
C LEU A 472 -0.43 11.09 10.28
N LYS A 473 -1.01 11.17 11.49
CA LYS A 473 -2.39 11.62 11.71
C LYS A 473 -2.57 13.13 11.54
N ASN A 474 -1.48 13.88 11.63
CA ASN A 474 -1.47 15.35 11.54
C ASN A 474 -1.10 15.87 10.13
N ASN A 475 -1.23 15.06 9.08
CA ASN A 475 -1.06 15.54 7.70
C ASN A 475 -2.15 16.57 7.36
N LEU A 476 -1.73 17.73 6.83
CA LEU A 476 -2.65 18.83 6.50
C LEU A 476 -3.59 18.55 5.32
N PHE A 477 -3.17 17.70 4.37
CA PHE A 477 -3.85 17.53 3.08
C PHE A 477 -4.48 16.15 2.91
N VAL A 478 -4.03 15.16 3.69
CA VAL A 478 -4.48 13.78 3.60
C VAL A 478 -5.35 13.44 4.81
N PRO A 479 -6.55 12.85 4.61
CA PRO A 479 -7.40 12.44 5.72
C PRO A 479 -6.71 11.44 6.67
N PRO A 480 -6.90 11.58 8.00
CA PRO A 480 -6.19 10.76 8.99
C PRO A 480 -6.57 9.27 8.92
N GLN A 481 -7.74 8.93 8.37
CA GLN A 481 -8.17 7.53 8.19
C GLN A 481 -7.19 6.70 7.35
N PHE A 482 -6.40 7.34 6.47
CA PHE A 482 -5.42 6.64 5.66
C PHE A 482 -4.15 6.27 6.44
N SER A 483 -3.92 6.89 7.61
CA SER A 483 -2.76 6.56 8.46
C SER A 483 -2.82 5.12 8.96
N GLU A 484 -4.02 4.62 9.25
CA GLU A 484 -4.24 3.23 9.69
C GLU A 484 -3.74 2.20 8.66
N ILE A 485 -3.80 2.55 7.38
CA ILE A 485 -3.36 1.69 6.28
C ILE A 485 -1.83 1.63 6.23
N VAL A 486 -1.16 2.77 6.40
CA VAL A 486 0.29 2.87 6.45
C VAL A 486 0.82 2.17 7.71
N GLU A 487 0.19 2.41 8.86
CA GLU A 487 0.50 1.76 10.14
C GLU A 487 0.39 0.23 10.03
N ALA A 488 -0.68 -0.28 9.41
CA ALA A 488 -0.85 -1.71 9.19
C ALA A 488 0.25 -2.31 8.31
N ASN A 489 0.68 -1.60 7.25
CA ASN A 489 1.79 -2.05 6.41
C ASN A 489 3.10 -2.13 7.20
N ILE A 490 3.44 -1.10 7.97
CA ILE A 490 4.66 -1.07 8.80
C ILE A 490 4.66 -2.24 9.79
N GLN A 491 3.52 -2.49 10.45
CA GLN A 491 3.38 -3.61 11.40
C GLN A 491 3.55 -4.96 10.72
N GLU A 492 2.95 -5.16 9.54
CA GLU A 492 3.07 -6.41 8.78
C GLU A 492 4.51 -6.64 8.31
N VAL A 493 5.18 -5.61 7.80
CA VAL A 493 6.59 -5.68 7.38
C VAL A 493 7.49 -5.99 8.57
N THR A 494 7.27 -5.34 9.72
CA THR A 494 8.04 -5.60 10.95
C THR A 494 7.88 -7.05 11.39
N LYS A 495 6.64 -7.56 11.43
CA LYS A 495 6.35 -8.95 11.81
C LYS A 495 6.99 -9.95 10.85
N ASN A 496 7.02 -9.64 9.55
CA ASN A 496 7.72 -10.47 8.57
C ASN A 496 9.23 -10.51 8.84
N LEU A 497 9.87 -9.37 9.10
CA LEU A 497 11.30 -9.30 9.43
C LEU A 497 11.64 -10.06 10.72
N GLU A 498 10.79 -9.94 11.75
CA GLU A 498 10.92 -10.72 12.99
C GLU A 498 10.81 -12.23 12.75
N GLY A 499 9.86 -12.65 11.91
CA GLY A 499 9.74 -14.04 11.50
C GLY A 499 10.97 -14.56 10.77
N LEU A 500 11.59 -13.74 9.91
CA LEU A 500 12.83 -14.10 9.19
C LEU A 500 14.04 -14.16 10.11
N ALA A 501 14.17 -13.23 11.05
CA ALA A 501 15.20 -13.27 12.09
C ALA A 501 15.10 -14.56 12.93
N LEU A 502 13.88 -14.92 13.37
CA LEU A 502 13.65 -16.15 14.14
C LEU A 502 13.96 -17.42 13.33
N ARG A 503 13.68 -17.43 12.02
CA ARG A 503 14.07 -18.55 11.14
C ARG A 503 15.58 -18.71 11.05
N LEU A 504 16.31 -17.59 10.89
CA LEU A 504 17.77 -17.59 10.90
C LEU A 504 18.33 -18.09 12.25
N GLU A 505 17.75 -17.69 13.39
CA GLU A 505 18.15 -18.22 14.71
C GLU A 505 17.88 -19.73 14.86
N LYS A 506 16.76 -20.22 14.33
CA LYS A 506 16.46 -21.66 14.35
C LYS A 506 17.42 -22.47 13.49
N LEU A 507 17.87 -21.92 12.36
CA LEU A 507 18.87 -22.56 11.51
C LEU A 507 20.18 -22.76 12.26
N VAL A 508 20.63 -21.75 13.00
CA VAL A 508 21.84 -21.82 13.85
C VAL A 508 21.73 -22.97 14.83
N PHE A 509 20.61 -23.08 15.54
CA PHE A 509 20.38 -24.20 16.43
C PHE A 509 20.44 -25.55 15.70
N LEU A 510 19.96 -25.63 14.47
CA LEU A 510 19.88 -26.88 13.71
C LEU A 510 21.25 -27.43 13.30
N TYR A 511 22.25 -26.58 13.00
CA TYR A 511 23.61 -27.04 12.65
C TYR A 511 24.63 -26.93 13.78
N GLU A 512 24.40 -26.11 14.82
CA GLU A 512 25.25 -26.04 16.02
C GLU A 512 24.88 -27.11 17.07
N ALA A 513 23.59 -27.42 17.24
CA ALA A 513 23.12 -28.33 18.28
C ALA A 513 23.19 -29.82 17.90
N VAL A 514 23.77 -30.18 16.75
CA VAL A 514 24.06 -31.58 16.39
C VAL A 514 25.20 -32.09 17.30
N GLN A 515 24.85 -32.43 18.54
CA GLN A 515 25.72 -33.14 19.46
C GLN A 515 25.74 -34.63 19.12
N VAL A 516 26.95 -35.17 19.19
CA VAL A 516 27.34 -36.57 18.96
C VAL A 516 26.36 -37.52 19.66
N GLY A 517 25.61 -38.29 18.87
CA GLY A 517 24.95 -39.52 19.29
C GLY A 517 25.78 -40.71 18.83
#